data_AF-A0A942MIP2-F1
#
_entry.id   AF-A0A942MIP2-F1
#
_cell.length_a   1.000
_cell.length_b   1.000
_cell.length_c   1.000
_cell.angle_alpha   90.00
_cell.angle_beta   90.00
_cell.angle_gamma   90.00
#
_symmetry.space_group_name_H-M   'P 1'
#
loop_
_entity.id
_entity.type
_entity.pdbx_description
1 polymer ?
#
loop_
_entity_poly.entity_id
_entity_poly.type
_entity_poly.pdbx_seq_one_letter_code
_entity_poly.pdbx_strand_id
1 'polypeptide(L)'
;MLDRQKLDLFFIATGFHDLLPLALEAAESLGYDQSEMIEAICKVNDKFCRYPPTKNRTAWFNKVFEEKLREARGDILTYGAKIRSRG
;
A
#
# COMPACT_ATOMS: atom_id res chain seq x y z
N MET A 1 -5.25 -18.90 2.93
CA MET A 1 -6.13 -18.23 3.91
C MET A 1 -5.37 -17.33 4.91
N LEU A 2 -4.03 -17.30 4.92
CA LEU A 2 -3.24 -16.52 5.90
C LEU A 2 -2.90 -15.09 5.46
N ASP A 3 -2.94 -14.78 4.17
CA ASP A 3 -2.42 -13.50 3.67
C ASP A 3 -3.36 -12.32 3.92
N ARG A 4 -4.69 -12.54 3.83
CA ARG A 4 -5.69 -11.47 4.07
C ARG A 4 -5.64 -10.94 5.52
N GLN A 5 -5.41 -11.82 6.49
CA GLN A 5 -5.29 -11.45 7.90
C GLN A 5 -4.10 -10.53 8.16
N LYS A 6 -3.01 -10.66 7.39
CA LYS A 6 -1.85 -9.76 7.54
C LYS A 6 -2.21 -8.37 7.04
N LEU A 7 -2.83 -8.25 5.87
CA LEU A 7 -3.24 -6.97 5.30
C LEU A 7 -4.14 -6.19 6.27
N ASP A 8 -5.18 -6.84 6.82
CA ASP A 8 -6.06 -6.25 7.83
C ASP A 8 -5.30 -5.67 9.02
N LEU A 9 -4.33 -6.41 9.58
CA LEU A 9 -3.54 -5.95 10.72
C LEU A 9 -2.72 -4.68 10.40
N PHE A 10 -2.16 -4.56 9.19
CA PHE A 10 -1.45 -3.35 8.77
C PHE A 10 -2.40 -2.15 8.63
N PHE A 11 -3.59 -2.37 8.06
CA PHE A 11 -4.59 -1.30 7.95
C PHE A 11 -5.13 -0.85 9.30
N ILE A 12 -5.29 -1.78 10.25
CA ILE A 12 -5.64 -1.47 11.64
C ILE A 12 -4.50 -0.68 12.31
N ALA A 13 -3.26 -1.16 12.21
CA ALA A 13 -2.10 -0.53 12.85
C ALA A 13 -1.81 0.90 12.34
N THR A 14 -2.13 1.17 11.07
CA THR A 14 -1.97 2.49 10.44
C THR A 14 -3.19 3.39 10.61
N GLY A 15 -4.27 2.88 11.20
CA GLY A 15 -5.51 3.63 11.43
C GLY A 15 -6.33 3.89 10.15
N PHE A 16 -6.05 3.20 9.06
CA PHE A 16 -6.77 3.32 7.78
C PHE A 16 -7.73 2.15 7.51
N HIS A 17 -8.10 1.39 8.54
CA HIS A 17 -9.03 0.26 8.41
C HIS A 17 -10.36 0.64 7.76
N ASP A 18 -10.87 1.85 8.04
CA ASP A 18 -12.03 2.46 7.37
C ASP A 18 -11.88 2.62 5.85
N LEU A 19 -10.65 2.64 5.32
CA LEU A 19 -10.34 2.74 3.90
C LEU A 19 -9.84 1.42 3.29
N LEU A 20 -9.84 0.33 4.06
CA LEU A 20 -9.46 -1.01 3.57
C LEU A 20 -10.31 -1.47 2.37
N PRO A 21 -11.65 -1.30 2.35
CA PRO A 21 -12.46 -1.69 1.19
C PRO A 21 -12.06 -0.93 -0.09
N LEU A 22 -11.80 0.38 0.04
CA LEU A 22 -11.36 1.22 -1.07
C LEU A 22 -9.97 0.79 -1.59
N ALA A 23 -9.06 0.47 -0.67
CA ALA A 23 -7.74 -0.02 -1.03
C ALA A 23 -7.79 -1.36 -1.75
N LEU A 24 -8.68 -2.27 -1.32
CA LEU A 24 -8.90 -3.56 -1.96
C LEU A 24 -9.45 -3.41 -3.39
N GLU A 25 -10.47 -2.56 -3.58
CA GLU A 25 -11.01 -2.28 -4.92
C GLU A 25 -9.95 -1.68 -5.86
N ALA A 26 -9.17 -0.71 -5.37
CA ALA A 26 -8.10 -0.10 -6.15
C ALA A 26 -7.01 -1.10 -6.53
N ALA A 27 -6.60 -1.95 -5.58
CA ALA A 27 -5.60 -2.98 -5.81
C ALA A 27 -6.09 -4.04 -6.81
N GLU A 28 -7.33 -4.51 -6.66
CA GLU A 28 -7.94 -5.48 -7.57
C GLU A 28 -8.07 -4.91 -8.99
N SER A 29 -8.55 -3.67 -9.11
CA SER A 29 -8.72 -3.00 -10.42
C SER A 29 -7.41 -2.79 -11.16
N LEU A 30 -6.29 -2.64 -10.44
CA LEU A 30 -4.98 -2.36 -11.01
C LEU A 30 -4.06 -3.60 -11.03
N GLY A 31 -4.54 -4.73 -10.52
CA GLY A 31 -3.82 -6.00 -10.45
C GLY A 31 -2.61 -5.97 -9.52
N TYR A 32 -2.75 -5.35 -8.34
CA TYR A 32 -1.75 -5.37 -7.27
C TYR A 32 -2.03 -6.49 -6.26
N ASP A 33 -0.97 -7.11 -5.77
CA ASP A 33 -0.97 -8.13 -4.75
C ASP A 33 -0.93 -7.54 -3.33
N GLN A 34 -1.27 -8.36 -2.34
CA GLN A 34 -1.30 -7.94 -0.94
C GLN A 34 0.06 -7.45 -0.42
N SER A 35 1.18 -7.99 -0.92
CA SER A 35 2.53 -7.53 -0.56
C SER A 35 2.76 -6.08 -0.99
N GLU A 36 2.29 -5.70 -2.17
CA GLU A 36 2.38 -4.32 -2.68
C GLU A 36 1.50 -3.39 -1.85
N MET A 37 0.30 -3.84 -1.47
CA MET A 37 -0.61 -3.09 -0.61
C MET A 37 -0.03 -2.85 0.79
N ILE A 38 0.64 -3.85 1.39
CA ILE A 38 1.27 -3.74 2.71
C ILE A 38 2.41 -2.70 2.68
N GLU A 39 3.28 -2.77 1.67
CA GLU A 39 4.33 -1.75 1.48
C GLU A 39 3.73 -0.36 1.26
N ALA A 40 2.69 -0.28 0.42
CA ALA A 40 2.02 0.97 0.12
C ALA A 40 1.38 1.60 1.37
N ILE A 41 0.67 0.83 2.20
CA ILE A 41 0.00 1.37 3.39
C ILE A 41 0.99 1.84 4.45
N CYS A 42 2.13 1.15 4.61
CA CYS A 42 3.22 1.60 5.48
C CYS A 42 3.79 2.95 5.01
N LYS A 43 4.01 3.12 3.70
CA LYS A 43 4.49 4.38 3.11
C LYS A 43 3.44 5.50 3.20
N VAL A 44 2.15 5.18 3.04
CA VAL A 44 1.05 6.14 3.25
C VAL A 44 1.04 6.63 4.69
N ASN A 45 1.16 5.72 5.65
CA ASN A 45 1.19 6.06 7.08
C ASN A 45 2.38 6.96 7.43
N ASP A 46 3.57 6.65 6.92
CA ASP A 46 4.74 7.52 7.08
C ASP A 46 4.50 8.93 6.52
N LYS A 47 3.88 9.04 5.32
CA LYS A 47 3.51 10.34 4.74
C LYS A 47 2.45 11.06 5.57
N PHE A 48 1.49 10.33 6.13
CA PHE A 48 0.44 10.88 7.00
C PHE A 48 1.02 11.43 8.30
N CYS A 49 1.96 10.73 8.93
CA CYS A 49 2.66 11.17 10.13
C CYS A 49 3.48 12.44 9.90
N ARG A 50 4.10 12.59 8.72
CA ARG A 50 4.88 13.80 8.39
C ARG A 50 4.01 14.96 7.89
N TYR A 51 3.01 14.66 7.06
CA TYR A 51 2.18 15.63 6.35
C TYR A 51 0.72 15.17 6.36
N PRO A 52 0.01 15.37 7.50
CA PRO A 52 -1.38 14.99 7.58
C PRO A 52 -2.24 15.81 6.61
N PRO A 53 -3.26 15.21 5.98
CA PRO A 53 -4.15 15.91 5.07
C PRO A 53 -4.92 17.01 5.79
N THR A 54 -4.93 18.20 5.21
CA THR A 54 -5.67 19.36 5.74
C THR A 54 -7.16 19.35 5.35
N LYS A 55 -7.52 18.69 4.23
CA LYS A 55 -8.91 18.49 3.80
C LYS A 55 -9.07 17.15 3.08
N ASN A 56 -10.21 16.50 3.34
CA ASN A 56 -10.67 15.26 2.68
C ASN A 56 -9.67 14.09 2.72
N ARG A 57 -9.61 13.43 3.89
CA ARG A 57 -8.72 12.30 4.18
C ARG A 57 -8.82 11.17 3.16
N THR A 58 -10.03 10.83 2.72
CA THR A 58 -10.27 9.74 1.75
C THR A 58 -9.68 10.05 0.38
N ALA A 59 -9.91 11.26 -0.14
CA ALA A 59 -9.35 11.66 -1.43
C ALA A 59 -7.82 11.75 -1.40
N TRP A 60 -7.26 12.26 -0.29
CA TRP A 60 -5.81 12.27 -0.08
C TRP A 60 -5.25 10.86 -0.01
N PHE A 61 -5.90 9.98 0.77
CA PHE A 61 -5.49 8.58 0.91
C PHE A 61 -5.46 7.90 -0.45
N ASN A 62 -6.55 7.99 -1.24
CA ASN A 62 -6.63 7.29 -2.51
C ASN A 62 -5.49 7.72 -3.46
N LYS A 63 -5.26 9.03 -3.57
CA LYS A 63 -4.17 9.58 -4.39
C LYS A 63 -2.79 9.10 -3.93
N VAL A 64 -2.52 9.14 -2.62
CA VAL A 64 -1.21 8.72 -2.08
C VAL A 64 -1.05 7.21 -2.16
N PHE A 65 -2.09 6.44 -1.89
CA PHE A 65 -2.07 4.99 -1.93
C PHE A 65 -1.78 4.47 -3.34
N GLU A 66 -2.42 5.03 -4.37
CA GLU A 66 -2.09 4.71 -5.78
C GLU A 66 -0.63 5.04 -6.15
N GLU A 67 -0.12 6.20 -5.70
CA GLU A 67 1.29 6.59 -5.89
C GLU A 67 2.22 5.54 -5.25
N LYS A 68 1.94 5.12 -4.01
CA LYS A 68 2.76 4.15 -3.27
C LYS A 68 2.62 2.72 -3.76
N LEU A 69 1.48 2.32 -4.31
CA LEU A 69 1.32 1.03 -4.99
C LEU A 69 2.24 0.91 -6.21
N ARG A 70 2.31 1.97 -7.03
CA ARG A 70 3.22 2.01 -8.20
C ARG A 70 4.68 1.95 -7.78
N GLU A 71 5.05 2.68 -6.73
CA GLU A 71 6.40 2.59 -6.16
C GLU A 71 6.71 1.19 -5.61
N ALA A 72 5.80 0.61 -4.84
CA ALA A 72 5.97 -0.72 -4.24
C ALA A 72 6.18 -1.80 -5.32
N ARG A 73 5.41 -1.75 -6.41
CA ARG A 73 5.60 -2.65 -7.57
C ARG A 73 6.96 -2.48 -8.22
N GLY A 74 7.41 -1.23 -8.40
CA GLY A 74 8.73 -0.93 -8.93
C GLY A 74 9.85 -1.46 -8.02
N ASP A 75 9.70 -1.30 -6.71
CA ASP A 75 10.66 -1.77 -5.70
C ASP A 75 10.75 -3.30 -5.70
N ILE A 76 9.62 -4.00 -5.71
CA ILE A 76 9.55 -5.47 -5.76
C ILE A 76 10.14 -6.01 -7.06
N LEU A 77 9.79 -5.41 -8.20
CA LEU A 77 10.35 -5.80 -9.50
C LEU A 77 11.88 -5.64 -9.52
N THR A 78 12.36 -4.50 -9.02
CA THR A 78 13.80 -4.19 -8.94
C THR A 78 14.53 -5.14 -7.99
N TYR A 79 13.92 -5.47 -6.86
CA TYR A 79 14.46 -6.41 -5.89
C TYR A 79 14.55 -7.83 -6.47
N GLY A 80 13.49 -8.31 -7.14
CA GLY A 80 13.48 -9.59 -7.84
C GLY A 80 14.55 -9.68 -8.93
N ALA A 81 14.73 -8.60 -9.71
CA ALA A 81 15.79 -8.52 -10.72
C ALA A 81 17.20 -8.60 -10.10
N LYS A 82 17.43 -7.93 -8.96
CA LYS A 82 18.72 -7.98 -8.24
C LYS A 82 19.07 -9.36 -7.70
N ILE A 83 18.08 -10.17 -7.32
CA ILE A 83 18.32 -11.55 -6.87
C ILE A 83 18.71 -12.46 -8.04
N ARG A 84 18.13 -12.23 -9.23
CA ARG A 84 18.39 -13.07 -10.42
C ARG A 84 19.75 -12.81 -11.08
N SER A 85 20.34 -11.63 -10.90
CA SER A 85 21.65 -11.25 -11.46
C SER A 85 22.85 -11.63 -10.57
N ARG A 86 22.61 -12.27 -9.41
CA ARG A 86 23.65 -12.78 -8.50
C ARG A 86 23.76 -14.31 -8.50
N GLY A 87 23.06 -14.98 -9.43
CA GLY A 87 23.15 -16.43 -9.67
C GLY A 87 24.08 -16.74 -10.83
#